data_AF-C7ZER7-F1
#
_entry.id   AF-C7ZER7-F1
#
_cell.length_a   1.000
_cell.length_b   1.000
_cell.length_c   1.000
_cell.angle_alpha   90.00
_cell.angle_beta   90.00
_cell.angle_gamma   90.00
#
_symmetry.space_group_name_H-M   'P 1'
#
loop_
_entity.id
_entity.type
_entity.pdbx_description
1 polymer ?
#
loop_
_entity_poly.entity_id
_entity_poly.type
_entity_poly.pdbx_seq_one_letter_code
_entity_poly.pdbx_strand_id
1 'polypeptide(L)'
;MAPKLRLLALGLCLAPFSVALGLNLSTFAGQATLFRLQHEAAQEDGRLRLGPEDVAGIDEEEDADKKCTKDKECKLGCCGPLDEQGNGVCGLGPRFCGEGCTSTCHYKSECDPGWGQEWSNATECPLKVCCSEFGFCGTTVDYCKGATVTSPQCARDQHSSDKRTIGYYEGWNYQRPCGNMEPEEIPLGYYSHINFAFALINPDTYRLDPMDEGTASRYSRVSALKQKQDDLEVWIAIGGWAMNDPGRYRTVFSDMAKSEKAQDAFFDSLISFLKQHNFDGVDLDWEYPVAQDRGGIEEDFENYVNLLKRLRQRLNSSGRKYGLTLTLPASYWYLRGFDIINMEQYLDWFNIMTYDIHGVWDGAIESLGPYAFAHTNLTEIQLGLELLWRNNINPGRVVLGLGFYGRSFTMKSSSCLDAGCEFKEGAKGGDCTGTPGVLSAAEINKIIKDGAQVKLDKEAGVKIVTWNNDQWVSWDDAETLKTKIDYANDHCLGGTMVWAIDLDDGTLIKALGQGLSRKESDVFPVPKVVNCFGTVWEEKDEL
;
A
#
# COMPACT_ATOMS: atom_id res chain seq x y z
N MET A 1 -1.41 10.89 -78.07
CA MET A 1 -0.06 10.77 -77.48
C MET A 1 -0.20 10.09 -76.13
N ALA A 2 0.39 8.90 -75.97
CA ALA A 2 0.52 8.20 -74.68
C ALA A 2 1.66 8.81 -73.84
N PRO A 3 1.92 8.38 -72.60
CA PRO A 3 1.04 8.27 -71.42
C PRO A 3 1.69 8.93 -70.17
N LYS A 4 0.95 9.18 -69.07
CA LYS A 4 1.56 9.37 -67.75
C LYS A 4 0.78 8.67 -66.62
N LEU A 5 1.47 7.70 -66.04
CA LEU A 5 1.43 7.13 -64.70
C LEU A 5 0.18 7.33 -63.82
N ARG A 6 -0.45 6.19 -63.48
CA ARG A 6 -1.24 6.03 -62.25
C ARG A 6 -0.31 5.87 -61.05
N LEU A 7 -0.44 6.72 -60.04
CA LEU A 7 -0.10 6.39 -58.65
C LEU A 7 -1.42 6.33 -57.87
N LEU A 8 -1.76 5.16 -57.33
CA LEU A 8 -2.76 5.04 -56.29
C LEU A 8 -2.15 5.58 -54.99
N ALA A 9 -2.72 6.66 -54.45
CA ALA A 9 -2.52 7.04 -53.06
C ALA A 9 -3.67 6.39 -52.25
N LEU A 10 -3.35 5.34 -51.50
CA LEU A 10 -4.19 4.88 -50.38
C LEU A 10 -4.05 5.94 -49.28
N GLY A 11 -5.09 6.74 -49.07
CA GLY A 11 -5.24 7.53 -47.86
C GLY A 11 -5.68 6.63 -46.71
N LEU A 12 -4.74 6.13 -45.91
CA LEU A 12 -5.05 5.62 -44.58
C LEU A 12 -5.38 6.80 -43.67
N CYS A 13 -6.65 6.94 -43.29
CA CYS A 13 -7.02 7.63 -42.07
C CYS A 13 -6.48 6.82 -40.88
N LEU A 14 -5.34 7.22 -40.34
CA LEU A 14 -4.90 6.80 -39.01
C LEU A 14 -5.63 7.67 -38.00
N ALA A 15 -6.73 7.15 -37.45
CA ALA A 15 -7.24 7.62 -36.17
C ALA A 15 -6.16 7.32 -35.11
N PRO A 16 -5.89 8.25 -34.17
CA PRO A 16 -5.02 7.93 -33.06
C PRO A 16 -5.75 6.90 -32.19
N PHE A 17 -5.23 5.68 -32.17
CA PHE A 17 -5.53 4.71 -31.12
C PHE A 17 -5.09 5.34 -29.80
N SER A 18 -6.04 5.95 -29.08
CA SER A 18 -5.90 6.18 -27.65
C SER A 18 -5.92 4.80 -27.01
N VAL A 19 -4.75 4.31 -26.63
CA VAL A 19 -4.64 3.18 -25.71
C VAL A 19 -5.12 3.72 -24.37
N ALA A 20 -6.41 3.58 -24.10
CA ALA A 20 -6.93 3.60 -22.75
C ALA A 20 -6.34 2.38 -22.03
N LEU A 21 -5.16 2.53 -21.42
CA LEU A 21 -4.77 1.66 -20.32
C LEU A 21 -5.77 1.95 -19.20
N GLY A 22 -6.85 1.18 -19.15
CA GLY A 22 -7.73 1.15 -17.99
C GLY A 22 -6.88 0.75 -16.79
N LEU A 23 -6.78 1.65 -15.82
CA LEU A 23 -6.13 1.36 -14.55
C LEU A 23 -7.00 0.33 -13.83
N ASN A 24 -6.50 -0.89 -13.88
CA ASN A 24 -7.11 -2.11 -13.38
C ASN A 24 -6.63 -2.29 -11.93
N LEU A 25 -7.46 -2.80 -11.00
CA LEU A 25 -7.07 -3.07 -9.60
C LEU A 25 -5.86 -4.03 -9.45
N SER A 26 -5.32 -4.52 -10.57
CA SER A 26 -4.05 -5.24 -10.67
C SER A 26 -2.83 -4.37 -10.37
N THR A 27 -2.96 -3.04 -10.35
CA THR A 27 -1.86 -2.11 -10.03
C THR A 27 -1.67 -1.99 -8.52
N PHE A 28 -1.62 -3.10 -7.79
CA PHE A 28 -1.21 -3.11 -6.38
C PHE A 28 -0.45 -4.41 -6.20
N ALA A 29 0.89 -4.35 -6.17
CA ALA A 29 1.68 -5.48 -5.70
C ALA A 29 1.79 -5.38 -4.17
N GLY A 30 1.64 -6.50 -3.51
CA GLY A 30 1.36 -6.50 -2.09
C GLY A 30 2.52 -6.17 -1.19
N GLN A 31 2.11 -5.96 0.04
CA GLN A 31 2.91 -5.68 1.22
C GLN A 31 3.36 -6.97 1.92
N ALA A 32 3.32 -8.11 1.21
CA ALA A 32 3.77 -9.41 1.69
C ALA A 32 5.27 -9.39 1.96
N THR A 33 5.67 -8.85 3.11
CA THR A 33 7.01 -9.02 3.65
C THR A 33 6.94 -9.00 5.16
N LEU A 34 6.19 -9.93 5.73
CA LEU A 34 6.19 -10.21 7.16
C LEU A 34 5.56 -11.59 7.42
N PHE A 35 6.32 -12.67 7.19
CA PHE A 35 6.44 -13.78 8.16
C PHE A 35 7.30 -14.96 7.70
N ARG A 36 7.57 -15.18 6.40
CA ARG A 36 8.25 -16.43 5.97
C ARG A 36 9.67 -16.28 5.41
N LEU A 37 10.05 -15.09 4.90
CA LEU A 37 11.46 -14.73 4.64
C LEU A 37 12.34 -14.70 5.92
N GLN A 38 11.71 -14.75 7.10
CA GLN A 38 12.36 -14.69 8.40
C GLN A 38 12.23 -15.99 9.20
N HIS A 39 11.44 -16.97 8.73
CA HIS A 39 11.33 -18.26 9.42
C HIS A 39 12.25 -19.31 8.82
N GLU A 40 12.52 -19.30 7.52
CA GLU A 40 13.44 -20.28 6.92
C GLU A 40 14.92 -19.93 7.18
N ALA A 41 15.30 -18.65 7.28
CA ALA A 41 16.66 -18.28 7.68
C ALA A 41 17.03 -18.73 9.11
N ALA A 42 16.05 -19.03 9.96
CA ALA A 42 16.28 -19.42 11.35
C ALA A 42 15.82 -20.86 11.69
N GLN A 43 14.80 -21.39 11.01
CA GLN A 43 14.40 -22.79 11.15
C GLN A 43 15.22 -23.73 10.25
N GLU A 44 15.78 -23.27 9.11
CA GLU A 44 16.77 -24.06 8.39
C GLU A 44 18.12 -24.12 9.12
N ASP A 45 18.41 -23.15 10.00
CA ASP A 45 19.67 -23.08 10.76
C ASP A 45 19.53 -23.62 12.21
N GLY A 46 18.31 -23.88 12.68
CA GLY A 46 18.05 -24.53 13.97
C GLY A 46 18.59 -25.96 14.10
N ARG A 47 19.13 -26.54 13.01
CA ARG A 47 19.87 -27.82 13.01
C ARG A 47 21.39 -27.66 13.09
N LEU A 48 21.91 -26.45 13.10
CA LEU A 48 23.35 -26.18 13.13
C LEU A 48 23.88 -26.10 14.57
N ARG A 49 23.64 -27.17 15.33
CA ARG A 49 24.58 -27.58 16.39
C ARG A 49 25.69 -28.42 15.78
N LEU A 50 26.37 -27.90 14.76
CA LEU A 50 27.52 -28.60 14.19
C LEU A 50 28.77 -28.13 14.90
N GLY A 51 29.21 -28.97 15.84
CA GLY A 51 30.57 -28.93 16.34
C GLY A 51 31.55 -29.37 15.24
N PRO A 52 32.87 -29.25 15.48
CA PRO A 52 33.91 -29.53 14.49
C PRO A 52 33.99 -31.00 13.99
N GLU A 53 33.03 -31.87 14.32
CA GLU A 53 33.04 -33.30 13.94
C GLU A 53 31.94 -33.71 12.94
N ASP A 54 31.00 -32.83 12.56
CA ASP A 54 29.80 -33.23 11.79
C ASP A 54 29.86 -32.98 10.26
N VAL A 55 31.06 -32.96 9.67
CA VAL A 55 31.26 -32.74 8.20
C VAL A 55 30.91 -33.99 7.36
N ALA A 56 30.30 -35.02 7.94
CA ALA A 56 30.05 -36.30 7.29
C ALA A 56 28.55 -36.65 7.29
N GLY A 57 27.74 -35.92 6.52
CA GLY A 57 26.37 -36.34 6.21
C GLY A 57 25.40 -35.20 5.93
N ILE A 58 25.49 -34.61 4.74
CA ILE A 58 24.47 -33.66 4.24
C ILE A 58 24.02 -34.17 2.87
N ASP A 59 22.73 -34.49 2.75
CA ASP A 59 22.09 -34.98 1.52
C ASP A 59 22.31 -34.01 0.34
N GLU A 60 22.53 -34.56 -0.86
CA GLU A 60 23.10 -33.85 -2.02
C GLU A 60 22.13 -32.93 -2.79
N GLU A 61 20.81 -32.99 -2.57
CA GLU A 61 19.84 -32.28 -3.42
C GLU A 61 19.22 -30.99 -2.84
N GLU A 62 19.25 -30.74 -1.52
CA GLU A 62 18.53 -29.60 -0.91
C GLU A 62 19.40 -28.35 -0.62
N ASP A 63 20.72 -28.37 -0.79
CA ASP A 63 21.60 -27.33 -0.21
C ASP A 63 22.68 -26.78 -1.17
N ALA A 64 22.39 -26.79 -2.47
CA ALA A 64 23.32 -26.30 -3.48
C ALA A 64 23.61 -24.80 -3.35
N ASP A 65 22.68 -23.98 -2.87
CA ASP A 65 22.86 -22.52 -2.78
C ASP A 65 23.63 -22.05 -1.54
N LYS A 66 23.81 -22.92 -0.54
CA LYS A 66 24.59 -22.62 0.67
C LYS A 66 26.06 -23.02 0.55
N LYS A 67 26.40 -23.87 -0.44
CA LYS A 67 27.76 -24.32 -0.71
C LYS A 67 28.43 -23.47 -1.77
N CYS A 68 29.66 -23.08 -1.48
CA CYS A 68 30.52 -22.32 -2.38
C CYS A 68 31.85 -23.04 -2.59
N THR A 69 32.55 -22.64 -3.64
CA THR A 69 33.93 -23.08 -3.88
C THR A 69 34.72 -21.88 -4.39
N LYS A 70 35.99 -22.09 -4.72
CA LYS A 70 36.78 -21.05 -5.38
C LYS A 70 36.15 -20.52 -6.68
N ASP A 71 35.46 -21.40 -7.42
CA ASP A 71 34.89 -21.08 -8.73
C ASP A 71 33.36 -20.88 -8.68
N LYS A 72 32.72 -21.22 -7.56
CA LYS A 72 31.28 -21.03 -7.32
C LYS A 72 31.08 -20.01 -6.21
N GLU A 73 30.68 -18.80 -6.61
CA GLU A 73 30.43 -17.68 -5.70
C GLU A 73 29.13 -17.83 -4.91
N CYS A 74 29.07 -17.15 -3.76
CA CYS A 74 27.86 -17.04 -2.97
C CYS A 74 26.89 -16.03 -3.60
N LYS A 75 25.60 -16.40 -3.70
CA LYS A 75 24.53 -15.46 -4.06
C LYS A 75 24.37 -14.38 -2.98
N LEU A 76 24.56 -14.76 -1.72
CA LEU A 76 24.51 -13.89 -0.56
C LEU A 76 25.62 -14.28 0.42
N GLY A 77 26.37 -13.30 0.90
CA GLY A 77 27.45 -13.50 1.86
C GLY A 77 28.80 -13.83 1.22
N CYS A 78 29.77 -14.12 2.08
CA CYS A 78 31.14 -14.44 1.74
C CYS A 78 31.34 -15.95 1.68
N CYS A 79 32.22 -16.40 0.79
CA CYS A 79 32.60 -17.81 0.71
C CYS A 79 33.86 -18.06 1.53
N GLY A 80 33.75 -18.87 2.59
CA GLY A 80 34.91 -19.38 3.31
C GLY A 80 34.67 -19.65 4.80
N PRO A 81 35.63 -20.27 5.51
CA PRO A 81 36.83 -20.91 4.96
C PRO A 81 36.51 -22.22 4.20
N LEU A 82 37.33 -22.56 3.20
CA LEU A 82 37.20 -23.81 2.45
C LEU A 82 37.81 -25.00 3.22
N ASP A 83 37.21 -26.18 3.08
CA ASP A 83 37.78 -27.45 3.53
C ASP A 83 38.95 -27.92 2.63
N GLU A 84 39.56 -29.05 2.99
CA GLU A 84 40.68 -29.63 2.22
C GLU A 84 40.27 -30.07 0.81
N GLN A 85 38.98 -30.28 0.57
CA GLN A 85 38.40 -30.65 -0.72
C GLN A 85 38.01 -29.41 -1.55
N GLY A 86 38.20 -28.20 -1.03
CA GLY A 86 37.90 -26.94 -1.70
C GLY A 86 36.44 -26.50 -1.61
N ASN A 87 35.65 -27.09 -0.70
CA ASN A 87 34.26 -26.72 -0.47
C ASN A 87 34.13 -25.80 0.73
N GLY A 88 33.32 -24.76 0.60
CA GLY A 88 32.99 -23.82 1.66
C GLY A 88 31.49 -23.64 1.80
N VAL A 89 31.11 -22.85 2.79
CA VAL A 89 29.73 -22.44 3.04
C VAL A 89 29.63 -20.92 2.92
N CYS A 90 28.51 -20.45 2.38
CA CYS A 90 28.18 -19.03 2.30
C CYS A 90 27.73 -18.51 3.66
N GLY A 91 28.32 -17.41 4.12
CA GLY A 91 27.94 -16.79 5.38
C GLY A 91 28.45 -15.35 5.52
N LEU A 92 28.05 -14.68 6.59
CA LEU A 92 28.41 -13.30 6.88
C LEU A 92 29.27 -13.20 8.15
N GLY A 93 29.94 -12.05 8.31
CA GLY A 93 30.73 -11.76 9.49
C GLY A 93 32.17 -12.26 9.42
N PRO A 94 32.95 -12.06 10.49
CA PRO A 94 34.41 -12.25 10.48
C PRO A 94 34.83 -13.69 10.16
N ARG A 95 34.00 -14.68 10.49
CA ARG A 95 34.29 -16.10 10.21
C ARG A 95 34.33 -16.38 8.70
N PHE A 96 33.41 -15.79 7.93
CA PHE A 96 33.22 -16.11 6.52
C PHE A 96 33.85 -15.05 5.60
N CYS A 97 33.81 -13.79 6.01
CA CYS A 97 34.34 -12.64 5.25
C CYS A 97 35.76 -12.25 5.65
N GLY A 98 36.28 -12.80 6.75
CA GLY A 98 37.60 -12.49 7.27
C GLY A 98 38.73 -13.32 6.65
N GLU A 99 39.71 -13.66 7.49
CA GLU A 99 40.87 -14.43 7.05
C GLU A 99 40.45 -15.84 6.64
N GLY A 100 40.64 -16.19 5.37
CA GLY A 100 40.18 -17.45 4.78
C GLY A 100 38.99 -17.33 3.82
N CYS A 101 38.45 -16.13 3.64
CA CYS A 101 37.49 -15.87 2.57
C CYS A 101 38.15 -16.00 1.19
N THR A 102 37.49 -16.72 0.27
CA THR A 102 38.03 -17.03 -1.06
C THR A 102 37.34 -16.32 -2.21
N SER A 103 36.07 -15.96 -2.06
CA SER A 103 35.29 -15.20 -3.04
C SER A 103 34.20 -14.39 -2.34
N THR A 104 33.70 -13.34 -3.00
CA THR A 104 32.62 -12.49 -2.48
C THR A 104 32.92 -11.85 -1.09
N CYS A 105 34.20 -11.64 -0.75
CA CYS A 105 34.64 -11.18 0.58
C CYS A 105 34.27 -9.75 0.96
N HIS A 106 33.65 -9.00 0.03
CA HIS A 106 33.21 -7.63 0.27
C HIS A 106 31.82 -7.56 0.90
N TYR A 107 31.09 -8.69 0.98
CA TYR A 107 29.77 -8.70 1.58
C TYR A 107 29.84 -8.32 3.06
N LYS A 108 28.86 -7.51 3.46
CA LYS A 108 28.62 -7.12 4.84
C LYS A 108 27.21 -7.50 5.23
N SER A 109 27.03 -7.75 6.51
CA SER A 109 25.73 -7.97 7.11
C SER A 109 24.87 -6.70 7.10
N GLU A 110 23.55 -6.86 7.23
CA GLU A 110 22.63 -5.72 7.30
C GLU A 110 22.84 -4.92 8.58
N CYS A 111 23.00 -5.63 9.70
CA CYS A 111 23.15 -5.08 11.03
C CYS A 111 24.32 -5.75 11.76
N ASP A 112 24.79 -5.11 12.82
CA ASP A 112 25.92 -5.59 13.62
C ASP A 112 25.44 -6.42 14.82
N PRO A 113 25.62 -7.76 14.82
CA PRO A 113 25.31 -8.60 15.99
C PRO A 113 26.41 -8.57 17.06
N GLY A 114 27.42 -7.69 16.93
CA GLY A 114 28.61 -7.61 17.77
C GLY A 114 29.90 -7.98 17.04
N TRP A 115 29.88 -8.01 15.71
CA TRP A 115 31.04 -8.25 14.85
C TRP A 115 31.85 -6.98 14.58
N GLY A 116 31.21 -5.81 14.53
CA GLY A 116 31.80 -4.53 14.17
C GLY A 116 31.37 -4.01 12.80
N GLN A 117 31.55 -2.71 12.59
CA GLN A 117 31.20 -1.96 11.36
C GLN A 117 32.07 -2.33 10.15
N GLU A 118 33.22 -2.95 10.37
CA GLU A 118 34.02 -3.54 9.30
C GLU A 118 33.31 -4.72 8.62
N TRP A 119 32.39 -5.41 9.32
CA TRP A 119 31.64 -6.59 8.82
C TRP A 119 30.15 -6.33 8.58
N SER A 120 29.67 -5.12 8.91
CA SER A 120 28.24 -4.79 8.96
C SER A 120 27.98 -3.44 8.29
N ASN A 121 26.85 -3.31 7.59
CA ASN A 121 26.45 -2.08 6.91
C ASN A 121 25.88 -1.04 7.88
N ALA A 122 25.23 -1.50 8.95
CA ALA A 122 24.69 -0.64 10.00
C ALA A 122 24.95 -1.25 11.38
N THR A 123 25.01 -0.39 12.41
CA THR A 123 25.08 -0.86 13.81
C THR A 123 23.73 -1.38 14.27
N GLU A 124 22.64 -0.78 13.80
CA GLU A 124 21.27 -1.14 14.19
C GLU A 124 20.42 -1.34 12.93
N CYS A 125 19.37 -2.13 13.07
CA CYS A 125 18.40 -2.32 11.99
C CYS A 125 17.49 -1.09 11.81
N PRO A 126 17.09 -0.79 10.56
CA PRO A 126 16.01 0.17 10.30
C PRO A 126 14.76 -0.13 11.11
N LEU A 127 14.00 0.91 11.45
CA LEU A 127 12.78 0.82 12.26
C LEU A 127 12.97 0.13 13.63
N LYS A 128 14.19 0.03 14.14
CA LYS A 128 14.50 -0.60 15.44
C LYS A 128 13.93 -2.02 15.56
N VAL A 129 13.93 -2.74 14.43
CA VAL A 129 13.73 -4.20 14.45
C VAL A 129 14.99 -4.87 14.99
N CYS A 130 14.94 -6.18 15.22
CA CYS A 130 16.02 -6.90 15.88
C CYS A 130 17.08 -7.35 14.88
N CYS A 131 18.33 -7.38 15.32
CA CYS A 131 19.45 -7.97 14.57
C CYS A 131 19.61 -9.43 15.00
N SER A 132 19.51 -10.37 14.04
CA SER A 132 19.79 -11.78 14.31
C SER A 132 21.28 -12.00 14.58
N GLU A 133 21.64 -13.15 15.15
CA GLU A 133 23.05 -13.51 15.36
C GLU A 133 23.85 -13.68 14.05
N PHE A 134 23.15 -13.75 12.92
CA PHE A 134 23.70 -13.86 11.58
C PHE A 134 23.78 -12.51 10.84
N GLY A 135 23.42 -11.41 11.50
CA GLY A 135 23.53 -10.06 10.94
C GLY A 135 22.40 -9.68 9.98
N PHE A 136 21.21 -10.26 10.13
CA PHE A 136 20.02 -9.91 9.37
C PHE A 136 18.99 -9.18 10.24
N CYS A 137 18.20 -8.30 9.63
CA CYS A 137 17.17 -7.54 10.32
C CYS A 137 15.80 -8.19 10.27
N GLY A 138 15.10 -8.25 11.41
CA GLY A 138 13.76 -8.83 11.46
C GLY A 138 12.99 -8.67 12.75
N THR A 139 11.74 -9.12 12.72
CA THR A 139 10.77 -8.90 13.80
C THR A 139 10.33 -10.17 14.51
N THR A 140 10.61 -11.35 13.94
CA THR A 140 10.19 -12.64 14.50
C THR A 140 11.04 -13.03 15.71
N VAL A 141 10.59 -14.06 16.42
CA VAL A 141 11.27 -14.61 17.61
C VAL A 141 12.73 -14.95 17.33
N ASP A 142 13.03 -15.42 16.12
CA ASP A 142 14.36 -15.82 15.69
C ASP A 142 15.35 -14.64 15.63
N TYR A 143 14.86 -13.44 15.36
CA TYR A 143 15.65 -12.21 15.33
C TYR A 143 15.66 -11.55 16.70
N CYS A 144 14.52 -11.57 17.38
CA CYS A 144 14.27 -10.80 18.59
C CYS A 144 14.56 -11.55 19.90
N LYS A 145 14.89 -12.85 19.87
CA LYS A 145 15.13 -13.68 21.06
C LYS A 145 13.97 -13.57 22.09
N GLY A 146 12.74 -13.49 21.59
CA GLY A 146 11.53 -13.32 22.39
C GLY A 146 11.28 -11.91 22.95
N ALA A 147 12.05 -10.89 22.55
CA ALA A 147 11.76 -9.51 22.90
C ALA A 147 10.38 -9.09 22.39
N THR A 148 9.57 -8.53 23.28
CA THR A 148 8.20 -8.08 22.99
C THR A 148 8.17 -6.57 22.76
N VAL A 149 7.32 -6.13 21.83
CA VAL A 149 7.03 -4.71 21.62
C VAL A 149 5.86 -4.34 22.53
N THR A 150 5.99 -3.22 23.26
CA THR A 150 4.86 -2.71 24.03
C THR A 150 3.90 -2.00 23.09
N SER A 151 2.80 -2.67 22.76
CA SER A 151 1.71 -2.04 22.00
C SER A 151 0.99 -0.99 22.85
N PRO A 152 0.52 0.12 22.24
CA PRO A 152 -0.31 1.10 22.93
C PRO A 152 -1.60 0.45 23.42
N GLN A 153 -2.13 0.93 24.54
CA GLN A 153 -3.32 0.38 25.19
C GLN A 153 -4.25 1.53 25.60
N CYS A 154 -5.49 1.49 25.09
CA CYS A 154 -6.57 2.40 25.46
C CYS A 154 -7.81 1.60 25.85
N ALA A 155 -8.66 2.19 26.70
CA ALA A 155 -9.93 1.57 27.00
C ALA A 155 -10.86 1.72 25.79
N ARG A 156 -11.45 0.60 25.33
CA ARG A 156 -12.29 0.55 24.13
C ARG A 156 -13.44 1.56 24.15
N ASP A 157 -14.00 1.80 25.33
CA ASP A 157 -15.10 2.75 25.58
C ASP A 157 -14.71 4.23 25.42
N GLN A 158 -13.42 4.53 25.25
CA GLN A 158 -12.94 5.86 24.89
C GLN A 158 -13.05 6.14 23.38
N HIS A 159 -13.35 5.11 22.58
CA HIS A 159 -13.60 5.26 21.14
C HIS A 159 -12.52 6.08 20.42
N SER A 160 -11.24 5.77 20.67
CA SER A 160 -10.13 6.58 20.15
C SER A 160 -10.13 6.70 18.63
N SER A 161 -10.60 5.65 17.95
CA SER A 161 -10.64 5.57 16.48
C SER A 161 -11.79 6.37 15.85
N ASP A 162 -12.70 6.93 16.65
CA ASP A 162 -13.83 7.71 16.13
C ASP A 162 -13.44 9.14 15.70
N LYS A 163 -12.21 9.56 16.01
CA LYS A 163 -11.69 10.88 15.63
C LYS A 163 -11.72 11.09 14.12
N ARG A 164 -11.51 10.03 13.33
CA ARG A 164 -11.47 10.10 11.87
C ARG A 164 -11.98 8.81 11.23
N THR A 165 -12.89 8.98 10.28
CA THR A 165 -13.32 7.97 9.31
C THR A 165 -13.01 8.52 7.93
N ILE A 166 -12.03 7.95 7.26
CA ILE A 166 -11.50 8.42 5.98
C ILE A 166 -11.93 7.45 4.88
N GLY A 167 -12.33 7.93 3.72
CA GLY A 167 -12.53 7.07 2.56
C GLY A 167 -11.78 7.58 1.35
N TYR A 168 -11.05 6.69 0.67
CA TYR A 168 -10.50 6.98 -0.65
C TYR A 168 -11.56 6.78 -1.71
N TYR A 169 -11.71 7.77 -2.58
CA TYR A 169 -12.60 7.71 -3.74
C TYR A 169 -11.76 7.59 -5.01
N GLU A 170 -11.87 6.47 -5.73
CA GLU A 170 -11.15 6.24 -6.97
C GLU A 170 -11.76 7.11 -8.08
N GLY A 171 -11.12 8.23 -8.42
CA GLY A 171 -11.59 9.17 -9.43
C GLY A 171 -11.70 8.57 -10.85
N TRP A 172 -11.03 7.44 -11.09
CA TRP A 172 -11.11 6.66 -12.32
C TRP A 172 -12.20 5.56 -12.31
N ASN A 173 -12.98 5.41 -11.22
CA ASN A 173 -13.97 4.33 -11.10
C ASN A 173 -15.00 4.31 -12.24
N TYR A 174 -15.26 5.46 -12.87
CA TYR A 174 -16.16 5.59 -14.02
C TYR A 174 -15.71 4.79 -15.25
N GLN A 175 -14.45 4.36 -15.29
CA GLN A 175 -13.89 3.53 -16.37
C GLN A 175 -14.35 2.06 -16.26
N ARG A 176 -14.87 1.64 -15.11
CA ARG A 176 -15.42 0.28 -14.93
C ARG A 176 -16.71 0.11 -15.73
N PRO A 177 -16.94 -1.06 -16.35
CA PRO A 177 -18.17 -1.34 -17.12
C PRO A 177 -19.46 -1.26 -16.28
N CYS A 178 -19.37 -1.48 -14.97
CA CYS A 178 -20.47 -1.35 -14.00
C CYS A 178 -19.89 -1.08 -12.60
N GLY A 179 -20.76 -0.94 -11.59
CA GLY A 179 -20.32 -0.67 -10.22
C GLY A 179 -19.53 0.64 -10.10
N ASN A 180 -19.87 1.63 -10.93
CA ASN A 180 -19.36 2.99 -10.82
C ASN A 180 -20.14 3.75 -9.75
N MET A 181 -19.51 4.81 -9.24
CA MET A 181 -20.06 5.72 -8.24
C MET A 181 -19.68 7.14 -8.63
N GLU A 182 -20.65 7.96 -8.99
CA GLU A 182 -20.44 9.40 -9.17
C GLU A 182 -20.24 10.09 -7.82
N PRO A 183 -19.54 11.24 -7.77
CA PRO A 183 -19.30 11.99 -6.53
C PRO A 183 -20.55 12.21 -5.67
N GLU A 184 -21.70 12.52 -6.28
CA GLU A 184 -22.94 12.81 -5.57
C GLU A 184 -23.61 11.58 -4.95
N GLU A 185 -23.17 10.38 -5.32
CA GLU A 185 -23.65 9.09 -4.79
C GLU A 185 -22.86 8.63 -3.55
N ILE A 186 -21.74 9.28 -3.23
CA ILE A 186 -20.96 8.96 -2.03
C ILE A 186 -21.85 9.06 -0.79
N PRO A 187 -21.94 8.01 0.05
CA PRO A 187 -22.78 8.02 1.24
C PRO A 187 -22.19 8.97 2.30
N LEU A 188 -22.85 10.11 2.48
CA LEU A 188 -22.49 11.15 3.44
C LEU A 188 -22.96 10.81 4.87
N GLY A 189 -22.41 11.53 5.85
CA GLY A 189 -22.63 11.35 7.29
C GLY A 189 -21.58 10.43 7.94
N TYR A 190 -21.18 9.37 7.24
CA TYR A 190 -20.20 8.41 7.77
C TYR A 190 -18.75 8.90 7.68
N TYR A 191 -18.38 9.52 6.55
CA TYR A 191 -17.01 9.99 6.34
C TYR A 191 -16.78 11.35 6.99
N SER A 192 -15.68 11.44 7.73
CA SER A 192 -15.11 12.71 8.21
C SER A 192 -14.21 13.35 7.15
N HIS A 193 -13.53 12.52 6.36
CA HIS A 193 -12.62 12.94 5.31
C HIS A 193 -12.86 12.07 4.07
N ILE A 194 -12.80 12.67 2.89
CA ILE A 194 -12.70 11.96 1.62
C ILE A 194 -11.37 12.31 0.98
N ASN A 195 -10.54 11.30 0.71
CA ASN A 195 -9.33 11.44 -0.08
C ASN A 195 -9.67 11.13 -1.54
N PHE A 196 -9.65 12.12 -2.41
CA PHE A 196 -9.79 11.92 -3.85
C PHE A 196 -8.51 11.28 -4.39
N ALA A 197 -8.60 10.06 -4.91
CA ALA A 197 -7.49 9.35 -5.54
C ALA A 197 -7.66 9.39 -7.07
N PHE A 198 -6.71 9.82 -7.88
CA PHE A 198 -5.47 10.52 -7.56
C PHE A 198 -5.32 11.73 -8.47
N ALA A 199 -4.46 12.67 -8.06
CA ALA A 199 -3.70 13.49 -9.00
C ALA A 199 -2.28 12.92 -9.17
N LEU A 200 -1.65 13.24 -10.28
CA LEU A 200 -0.28 12.83 -10.60
C LEU A 200 0.68 14.03 -10.54
N ILE A 201 1.97 13.75 -10.64
CA ILE A 201 3.02 14.78 -10.81
C ILE A 201 3.59 14.65 -12.22
N ASN A 202 3.55 15.74 -12.98
CA ASN A 202 4.16 15.82 -14.30
C ASN A 202 5.69 15.66 -14.18
N PRO A 203 6.34 14.70 -14.86
CA PRO A 203 7.78 14.43 -14.70
C PRO A 203 8.68 15.53 -15.28
N ASP A 204 8.17 16.35 -16.19
CA ASP A 204 8.96 17.40 -16.84
C ASP A 204 8.88 18.74 -16.06
N THR A 205 7.73 19.02 -15.47
CA THR A 205 7.42 20.32 -14.83
C THR A 205 7.27 20.25 -13.32
N TYR A 206 7.11 19.05 -12.76
CA TYR A 206 6.80 18.78 -11.35
C TYR A 206 5.50 19.42 -10.85
N ARG A 207 4.63 19.83 -11.77
CA ARG A 207 3.30 20.38 -11.45
C ARG A 207 2.28 19.24 -11.36
N LEU A 208 1.15 19.52 -10.71
CA LEU A 208 0.05 18.56 -10.64
C LEU A 208 -0.54 18.34 -12.04
N ASP A 209 -0.68 17.07 -12.40
CA ASP A 209 -1.35 16.62 -13.61
C ASP A 209 -2.57 15.76 -13.24
N PRO A 210 -3.69 15.85 -13.97
CA PRO A 210 -4.75 14.89 -13.82
C PRO A 210 -4.35 13.52 -14.39
N MET A 211 -4.95 12.45 -13.87
CA MET A 211 -4.83 11.13 -14.50
C MET A 211 -5.41 11.15 -15.92
N ASP A 212 -6.57 11.79 -16.07
CA ASP A 212 -7.28 12.03 -17.33
C ASP A 212 -8.36 13.11 -17.13
N GLU A 213 -8.99 13.57 -18.21
CA GLU A 213 -10.03 14.61 -18.17
C GLU A 213 -11.29 14.18 -17.40
N GLY A 214 -11.67 12.91 -17.47
CA GLY A 214 -12.81 12.35 -16.74
C GLY A 214 -12.57 12.38 -15.24
N THR A 215 -11.39 11.95 -14.80
CA THR A 215 -10.95 12.03 -13.40
C THR A 215 -10.93 13.50 -12.94
N ALA A 216 -10.36 14.40 -13.74
CA ALA A 216 -10.28 15.83 -13.41
C ALA A 216 -11.65 16.50 -13.27
N SER A 217 -12.63 16.09 -14.07
CA SER A 217 -13.98 16.64 -14.04
C SER A 217 -14.71 16.43 -12.70
N ARG A 218 -14.20 15.54 -11.84
CA ARG A 218 -14.81 15.17 -10.56
C ARG A 218 -14.21 15.90 -9.36
N TYR A 219 -13.05 16.55 -9.49
CA TYR A 219 -12.37 17.22 -8.37
C TYR A 219 -13.28 18.18 -7.60
N SER A 220 -13.87 19.16 -8.29
CA SER A 220 -14.77 20.15 -7.65
C SER A 220 -16.12 19.56 -7.25
N ARG A 221 -16.53 18.44 -7.84
CA ARG A 221 -17.81 17.78 -7.51
C ARG A 221 -17.72 17.06 -6.16
N VAL A 222 -16.60 16.38 -5.88
CA VAL A 222 -16.36 15.77 -4.58
C VAL A 222 -16.21 16.84 -3.50
N SER A 223 -15.45 17.92 -3.73
CA SER A 223 -15.32 18.99 -2.74
C SER A 223 -16.62 19.78 -2.50
N ALA A 224 -17.55 19.78 -3.46
CA ALA A 224 -18.87 20.36 -3.29
C ALA A 224 -19.76 19.56 -2.32
N LEU A 225 -19.44 18.31 -2.00
CA LEU A 225 -20.17 17.51 -1.01
C LEU A 225 -20.13 18.13 0.39
N LYS A 226 -19.12 18.96 0.69
CA LYS A 226 -19.05 19.75 1.93
C LYS A 226 -20.21 20.74 2.10
N GLN A 227 -20.92 21.10 1.03
CA GLN A 227 -22.14 21.91 1.12
C GLN A 227 -23.32 21.12 1.68
N LYS A 228 -23.24 19.78 1.67
CA LYS A 228 -24.24 18.88 2.20
C LYS A 228 -23.88 18.39 3.61
N GLN A 229 -22.60 18.37 3.97
CA GLN A 229 -22.11 17.93 5.27
C GLN A 229 -21.03 18.90 5.77
N ASP A 230 -21.37 19.70 6.79
CA ASP A 230 -20.53 20.83 7.25
C ASP A 230 -19.19 20.40 7.86
N ASP A 231 -19.10 19.20 8.44
CA ASP A 231 -17.89 18.70 9.09
C ASP A 231 -17.02 17.81 8.18
N LEU A 232 -17.39 17.68 6.90
CA LEU A 232 -16.63 16.92 5.92
C LEU A 232 -15.40 17.71 5.44
N GLU A 233 -14.24 17.07 5.46
CA GLU A 233 -13.05 17.55 4.76
C GLU A 233 -12.80 16.75 3.47
N VAL A 234 -12.33 17.41 2.42
CA VAL A 234 -12.00 16.76 1.13
C VAL A 234 -10.55 17.04 0.75
N TRP A 235 -9.78 15.98 0.60
CA TRP A 235 -8.32 15.99 0.44
C TRP A 235 -7.92 15.35 -0.88
N ILE A 236 -6.82 15.80 -1.48
CA ILE A 236 -6.32 15.24 -2.75
C ILE A 236 -5.19 14.29 -2.42
N ALA A 237 -5.32 13.03 -2.82
CA ALA A 237 -4.23 12.08 -2.78
C ALA A 237 -3.39 12.22 -4.07
N ILE A 238 -2.07 12.25 -3.92
CA ILE A 238 -1.12 12.40 -5.02
C ILE A 238 -0.21 11.19 -5.01
N GLY A 239 -0.13 10.48 -6.14
CA GLY A 239 0.67 9.28 -6.25
C GLY A 239 -0.17 8.05 -6.57
N GLY A 240 -0.07 7.05 -5.71
CA GLY A 240 -0.63 5.73 -5.89
C GLY A 240 0.27 4.81 -6.71
N TRP A 241 0.10 3.50 -6.52
CA TRP A 241 0.92 2.47 -7.12
C TRP A 241 1.24 2.65 -8.61
N ALA A 242 0.25 2.92 -9.45
CA ALA A 242 0.47 3.01 -10.91
C ALA A 242 1.41 4.15 -11.33
N MET A 243 1.56 5.19 -10.50
CA MET A 243 2.48 6.29 -10.78
C MET A 243 3.95 5.88 -10.64
N ASN A 244 4.24 4.86 -9.83
CA ASN A 244 5.59 4.31 -9.63
C ASN A 244 5.87 3.04 -10.46
N ASP A 245 4.94 2.63 -11.33
CA ASP A 245 5.17 1.52 -12.27
C ASP A 245 6.26 1.86 -13.31
N PRO A 246 6.90 0.84 -13.94
CA PRO A 246 7.85 1.07 -15.02
C PRO A 246 7.30 2.02 -16.10
N GLY A 247 7.94 3.18 -16.26
CA GLY A 247 7.47 4.21 -17.17
C GLY A 247 8.00 5.59 -16.81
N ARG A 248 7.46 6.62 -17.49
CA ARG A 248 7.95 8.01 -17.36
C ARG A 248 7.76 8.64 -15.98
N TYR A 249 6.82 8.11 -15.18
CA TYR A 249 6.48 8.65 -13.86
C TYR A 249 7.27 7.98 -12.73
N ARG A 250 7.91 6.83 -12.99
CA ARG A 250 8.51 5.95 -11.97
C ARG A 250 9.36 6.67 -10.92
N THR A 251 10.21 7.60 -11.33
CA THR A 251 11.19 8.29 -10.47
C THR A 251 10.74 9.68 -10.03
N VAL A 252 9.56 10.16 -10.45
CA VAL A 252 9.19 11.58 -10.33
C VAL A 252 9.15 12.08 -8.88
N PHE A 253 8.73 11.23 -7.94
CA PHE A 253 8.78 11.57 -6.51
C PHE A 253 10.21 11.76 -6.01
N SER A 254 11.11 10.83 -6.34
CA SER A 254 12.53 10.91 -5.96
C SER A 254 13.21 12.13 -6.59
N ASP A 255 12.96 12.36 -7.89
CA ASP A 255 13.50 13.51 -8.62
C ASP A 255 13.00 14.84 -8.07
N MET A 256 11.73 14.90 -7.65
CA MET A 256 11.16 16.06 -6.96
C MET A 256 11.76 16.24 -5.57
N ALA A 257 11.85 15.18 -4.77
CA ALA A 257 12.31 15.22 -3.40
C ALA A 257 13.74 15.74 -3.27
N LYS A 258 14.64 15.39 -4.22
CA LYS A 258 16.04 15.85 -4.19
C LYS A 258 16.29 17.26 -4.77
N SER A 259 15.29 17.91 -5.35
CA SER A 259 15.46 19.16 -6.10
C SER A 259 14.59 20.29 -5.57
N GLU A 260 15.20 21.30 -4.92
CA GLU A 260 14.44 22.40 -4.34
C GLU A 260 13.56 23.16 -5.32
N LYS A 261 14.03 23.31 -6.57
CA LYS A 261 13.30 23.94 -7.66
C LYS A 261 12.07 23.11 -8.07
N ALA A 262 12.20 21.78 -8.11
CA ALA A 262 11.09 20.89 -8.40
C ALA A 262 10.05 20.92 -7.27
N GLN A 263 10.51 20.91 -6.01
CA GLN A 263 9.65 21.07 -4.85
C GLN A 263 8.84 22.38 -4.92
N ASP A 264 9.48 23.52 -5.23
CA ASP A 264 8.77 24.80 -5.34
C ASP A 264 7.73 24.79 -6.46
N ALA A 265 8.04 24.20 -7.63
CA ALA A 265 7.09 24.07 -8.73
C ALA A 265 5.87 23.22 -8.35
N PHE A 266 6.11 22.10 -7.65
CA PHE A 266 5.07 21.25 -7.09
C PHE A 266 4.22 22.01 -6.07
N PHE A 267 4.83 22.67 -5.10
CA PHE A 267 4.09 23.38 -4.05
C PHE A 267 3.23 24.53 -4.60
N ASP A 268 3.75 25.28 -5.58
CA ASP A 268 3.00 26.34 -6.26
C ASP A 268 1.77 25.78 -6.97
N SER A 269 1.94 24.67 -7.68
CA SER A 269 0.85 23.99 -8.38
C SER A 269 -0.17 23.42 -7.40
N LEU A 270 0.29 22.78 -6.33
CA LEU A 270 -0.54 22.17 -5.30
C LEU A 270 -1.40 23.21 -4.59
N ILE A 271 -0.81 24.31 -4.09
CA ILE A 271 -1.60 25.37 -3.44
C ILE A 271 -2.64 25.96 -4.39
N SER A 272 -2.28 26.15 -5.65
CA SER A 272 -3.22 26.65 -6.67
C SER A 272 -4.38 25.67 -6.86
N PHE A 273 -4.09 24.38 -6.95
CA PHE A 273 -5.08 23.31 -7.06
C PHE A 273 -6.02 23.27 -5.84
N LEU A 274 -5.46 23.26 -4.63
CA LEU A 274 -6.25 23.21 -3.39
C LEU A 274 -7.23 24.39 -3.31
N LYS A 275 -6.78 25.59 -3.69
CA LYS A 275 -7.62 26.80 -3.75
C LYS A 275 -8.68 26.70 -4.83
N GLN A 276 -8.30 26.33 -6.06
CA GLN A 276 -9.18 26.27 -7.22
C GLN A 276 -10.32 25.27 -7.03
N HIS A 277 -10.02 24.10 -6.46
CA HIS A 277 -10.99 23.02 -6.30
C HIS A 277 -11.57 22.95 -4.88
N ASN A 278 -11.26 23.91 -4.00
CA ASN A 278 -11.73 23.98 -2.61
C ASN A 278 -11.44 22.71 -1.78
N PHE A 279 -10.24 22.14 -1.93
CA PHE A 279 -9.77 21.03 -1.09
C PHE A 279 -9.25 21.56 0.25
N ASP A 280 -9.23 20.71 1.28
CA ASP A 280 -8.84 21.05 2.67
C ASP A 280 -7.46 20.53 3.05
N GLY A 281 -6.90 19.61 2.27
CA GLY A 281 -5.57 19.08 2.50
C GLY A 281 -5.06 18.23 1.34
N VAL A 282 -3.89 17.68 1.56
CA VAL A 282 -3.17 16.82 0.61
C VAL A 282 -2.68 15.58 1.33
N ASP A 283 -2.75 14.45 0.63
CA ASP A 283 -2.22 13.17 1.05
C ASP A 283 -1.15 12.74 0.04
N LEU A 284 0.04 12.37 0.53
CA LEU A 284 1.14 11.93 -0.32
C LEU A 284 1.29 10.41 -0.27
N ASP A 285 1.07 9.80 -1.43
CA ASP A 285 1.02 8.34 -1.62
C ASP A 285 2.18 7.92 -2.53
N TRP A 286 3.41 8.16 -2.08
CA TRP A 286 4.62 7.73 -2.78
C TRP A 286 4.93 6.28 -2.46
N GLU A 287 4.88 5.42 -3.49
CA GLU A 287 5.07 3.97 -3.35
C GLU A 287 6.29 3.43 -4.12
N TYR A 288 7.50 3.39 -3.55
CA TYR A 288 7.90 3.83 -2.20
C TYR A 288 9.30 4.50 -2.26
N PRO A 289 9.63 5.43 -1.34
CA PRO A 289 10.98 5.97 -1.22
C PRO A 289 12.00 4.85 -0.97
N VAL A 290 13.23 5.02 -1.47
CA VAL A 290 14.35 4.04 -1.35
C VAL A 290 14.15 2.72 -2.10
N ALA A 291 12.92 2.29 -2.36
CA ALA A 291 12.59 1.03 -3.03
C ALA A 291 12.96 1.06 -4.52
N GLN A 292 14.07 0.40 -4.88
CA GLN A 292 14.60 0.39 -6.25
C GLN A 292 13.62 -0.23 -7.27
N ASP A 293 12.88 -1.26 -6.86
CA ASP A 293 11.82 -1.89 -7.65
C ASP A 293 10.67 -0.92 -8.00
N ARG A 294 10.60 0.21 -7.30
CA ARG A 294 9.65 1.31 -7.48
C ARG A 294 10.28 2.64 -7.93
N GLY A 295 11.58 2.63 -8.24
CA GLY A 295 12.31 3.81 -8.71
C GLY A 295 12.85 4.75 -7.63
N GLY A 296 12.85 4.31 -6.36
CA GLY A 296 13.49 5.03 -5.27
C GLY A 296 15.01 4.87 -5.25
N ILE A 297 15.67 5.77 -4.53
CA ILE A 297 17.12 5.81 -4.25
C ILE A 297 17.37 6.02 -2.75
N GLU A 298 18.56 5.70 -2.26
CA GLU A 298 18.90 5.76 -0.84
C GLU A 298 18.67 7.16 -0.23
N GLU A 299 18.99 8.21 -0.98
CA GLU A 299 18.84 9.60 -0.55
C GLU A 299 17.37 10.01 -0.32
N ASP A 300 16.40 9.24 -0.81
CA ASP A 300 14.97 9.50 -0.59
C ASP A 300 14.63 9.53 0.91
N PHE A 301 15.34 8.76 1.75
CA PHE A 301 15.12 8.69 3.19
C PHE A 301 15.20 10.08 3.83
N GLU A 302 16.25 10.84 3.53
CA GLU A 302 16.44 12.21 4.04
C GLU A 302 15.67 13.25 3.20
N ASN A 303 15.66 13.07 1.87
CA ASN A 303 15.02 14.03 0.96
C ASN A 303 13.51 14.13 1.21
N TYR A 304 12.85 13.03 1.57
CA TYR A 304 11.43 13.05 1.83
C TYR A 304 11.10 13.82 3.12
N VAL A 305 11.91 13.70 4.18
CA VAL A 305 11.78 14.54 5.38
C VAL A 305 11.90 16.02 5.02
N ASN A 306 12.88 16.38 4.19
CA ASN A 306 13.07 17.75 3.74
C ASN A 306 11.90 18.27 2.89
N LEU A 307 11.38 17.44 1.98
CA LEU A 307 10.18 17.75 1.18
C LEU A 307 8.99 18.04 2.11
N LEU A 308 8.70 17.18 3.09
CA LEU A 308 7.58 17.36 4.01
C LEU A 308 7.73 18.60 4.89
N LYS A 309 8.94 18.86 5.39
CA LYS A 309 9.26 20.08 6.14
C LYS A 309 8.92 21.34 5.35
N ARG A 310 9.40 21.41 4.11
CA ARG A 310 9.16 22.58 3.24
C ARG A 310 7.71 22.69 2.80
N LEU A 311 7.07 21.57 2.47
CA LEU A 311 5.65 21.53 2.14
C LEU A 311 4.81 22.05 3.30
N ARG A 312 5.04 21.58 4.53
CA ARG A 312 4.32 22.07 5.72
C ARG A 312 4.49 23.57 5.93
N GLN A 313 5.72 24.10 5.81
CA GLN A 313 5.98 25.54 5.89
C GLN A 313 5.18 26.31 4.82
N ARG A 314 5.15 25.77 3.61
CA ARG A 314 4.49 26.39 2.47
C ARG A 314 2.97 26.38 2.59
N LEU A 315 2.38 25.28 3.06
CA LEU A 315 0.95 25.19 3.39
C LEU A 315 0.56 26.17 4.49
N ASN A 316 1.34 26.23 5.59
CA ASN A 316 1.10 27.16 6.70
C ASN A 316 1.16 28.64 6.28
N SER A 317 1.97 28.96 5.27
CA SER A 317 2.13 30.33 4.76
C SER A 317 1.10 30.71 3.69
N SER A 318 0.22 29.78 3.28
CA SER A 318 -0.68 29.97 2.13
C SER A 318 -1.92 30.84 2.40
N GLY A 319 -2.16 31.20 3.67
CA GLY A 319 -3.30 31.99 4.15
C GLY A 319 -4.54 31.17 4.52
N ARG A 320 -4.52 29.84 4.31
CA ARG A 320 -5.54 28.89 4.77
C ARG A 320 -4.84 27.73 5.47
N LYS A 321 -5.46 27.18 6.51
CA LYS A 321 -4.97 25.95 7.13
C LYS A 321 -5.30 24.79 6.19
N TYR A 322 -4.25 24.19 5.63
CA TYR A 322 -4.35 22.95 4.88
C TYR A 322 -3.75 21.81 5.67
N GLY A 323 -4.41 20.66 5.62
CA GLY A 323 -3.87 19.43 6.16
C GLY A 323 -2.83 18.79 5.24
N LEU A 324 -1.94 17.99 5.82
CA LEU A 324 -0.95 17.18 5.13
C LEU A 324 -0.79 15.83 5.82
N THR A 325 -1.03 14.77 5.08
CA THR A 325 -0.91 13.37 5.49
C THR A 325 0.00 12.62 4.54
N LEU A 326 0.34 11.40 4.96
CA LEU A 326 1.15 10.49 4.18
C LEU A 326 0.58 9.08 4.32
N THR A 327 0.57 8.36 3.21
CA THR A 327 0.17 6.95 3.17
C THR A 327 1.40 6.06 3.34
N LEU A 328 1.38 5.19 4.35
CA LEU A 328 2.48 4.29 4.69
C LEU A 328 2.13 2.83 4.38
N PRO A 329 3.11 2.03 3.93
CA PRO A 329 2.98 0.58 3.93
C PRO A 329 3.05 0.04 5.37
N ALA A 330 2.38 -1.09 5.61
CA ALA A 330 2.51 -1.95 6.78
C ALA A 330 3.69 -2.95 6.67
N SER A 331 4.29 -3.11 5.48
CA SER A 331 5.43 -4.02 5.31
C SER A 331 6.74 -3.41 5.82
N TYR A 332 7.56 -4.22 6.49
CA TYR A 332 8.92 -3.81 6.90
C TYR A 332 9.78 -3.42 5.69
N TRP A 333 9.67 -4.19 4.60
CA TRP A 333 10.49 -4.01 3.40
C TRP A 333 10.33 -2.65 2.74
N TYR A 334 9.10 -2.11 2.71
CA TYR A 334 8.86 -0.78 2.18
C TYR A 334 8.92 0.30 3.25
N LEU A 335 8.45 0.03 4.48
CA LEU A 335 8.44 1.02 5.55
C LEU A 335 9.86 1.44 6.00
N ARG A 336 10.86 0.57 5.84
CA ARG A 336 12.27 0.90 6.15
C ARG A 336 12.83 2.07 5.32
N GLY A 337 12.18 2.41 4.20
CA GLY A 337 12.52 3.57 3.37
C GLY A 337 12.01 4.91 3.90
N PHE A 338 11.24 4.91 5.01
CA PHE A 338 10.64 6.10 5.59
C PHE A 338 11.29 6.46 6.94
N ASP A 339 11.79 7.69 7.07
CA ASP A 339 12.21 8.25 8.36
C ASP A 339 11.01 8.71 9.20
N ILE A 340 10.17 7.75 9.60
CA ILE A 340 8.88 8.02 10.26
C ILE A 340 9.00 8.89 11.51
N ILE A 341 10.13 8.83 12.22
CA ILE A 341 10.39 9.65 13.42
C ILE A 341 10.52 11.12 13.03
N ASN A 342 11.37 11.44 12.04
CA ASN A 342 11.59 12.82 11.66
C ASN A 342 10.47 13.39 10.77
N MET A 343 9.70 12.52 10.11
CA MET A 343 8.51 12.91 9.32
C MET A 343 7.32 13.31 10.19
N GLU A 344 7.07 12.61 11.31
CA GLU A 344 5.84 12.74 12.12
C GLU A 344 5.49 14.19 12.47
N GLN A 345 6.49 15.01 12.82
CA GLN A 345 6.27 16.40 13.23
C GLN A 345 5.65 17.30 12.13
N TYR A 346 5.79 16.92 10.86
CA TYR A 346 5.29 17.69 9.71
C TYR A 346 3.92 17.22 9.25
N LEU A 347 3.40 16.13 9.79
CA LEU A 347 2.18 15.48 9.34
C LEU A 347 1.06 15.66 10.37
N ASP A 348 -0.18 15.72 9.89
CA ASP A 348 -1.36 15.70 10.76
C ASP A 348 -1.62 14.27 11.29
N TRP A 349 -1.48 13.27 10.42
CA TRP A 349 -1.50 11.83 10.74
C TRP A 349 -0.91 11.00 9.59
N PHE A 350 -0.80 9.68 9.81
CA PHE A 350 -0.44 8.67 8.82
C PHE A 350 -1.66 7.80 8.48
N ASN A 351 -1.87 7.52 7.19
CA ASN A 351 -2.80 6.50 6.72
C ASN A 351 -2.01 5.21 6.47
N ILE A 352 -2.25 4.13 7.24
CA ILE A 352 -1.49 2.89 7.06
C ILE A 352 -2.28 1.94 6.17
N MET A 353 -1.68 1.47 5.10
CA MET A 353 -2.28 0.50 4.18
C MET A 353 -2.22 -0.91 4.78
N THR A 354 -3.02 -1.18 5.81
CA THR A 354 -3.11 -2.49 6.48
C THR A 354 -3.99 -3.50 5.70
N TYR A 355 -3.77 -3.54 4.40
CA TYR A 355 -4.39 -4.42 3.41
C TYR A 355 -3.34 -4.77 2.35
N ASP A 356 -3.67 -5.69 1.44
CA ASP A 356 -2.73 -6.23 0.44
C ASP A 356 -1.50 -6.89 1.05
N ILE A 357 -1.66 -7.44 2.26
CA ILE A 357 -0.61 -8.22 2.92
C ILE A 357 -0.33 -9.51 2.12
N HIS A 358 -1.33 -10.10 1.48
CA HIS A 358 -1.21 -11.32 0.68
C HIS A 358 -1.96 -11.21 -0.65
N GLY A 359 -1.48 -11.92 -1.67
CA GLY A 359 -2.07 -11.90 -3.00
C GLY A 359 -1.34 -12.78 -4.00
N VAL A 360 -1.71 -12.69 -5.28
CA VAL A 360 -1.22 -13.60 -6.32
C VAL A 360 0.30 -13.53 -6.55
N TRP A 361 0.92 -12.41 -6.18
CA TRP A 361 2.38 -12.21 -6.26
C TRP A 361 3.16 -13.12 -5.31
N ASP A 362 2.54 -13.65 -4.23
CA ASP A 362 3.19 -14.56 -3.29
C ASP A 362 3.73 -15.81 -4.00
N GLY A 363 3.03 -16.27 -5.05
CA GLY A 363 3.45 -17.43 -5.84
C GLY A 363 4.74 -17.23 -6.64
N ALA A 364 5.19 -15.99 -6.82
CA ALA A 364 6.46 -15.67 -7.47
C ALA A 364 7.61 -15.47 -6.47
N ILE A 365 7.31 -15.45 -5.17
CA ILE A 365 8.28 -15.25 -4.09
C ILE A 365 8.57 -16.62 -3.47
N GLU A 366 9.77 -17.15 -3.70
CA GLU A 366 10.17 -18.52 -3.33
C GLU A 366 9.88 -18.86 -1.86
N SER A 367 10.22 -17.94 -0.96
CA SER A 367 10.04 -18.07 0.49
C SER A 367 8.60 -17.93 0.98
N LEU A 368 7.69 -17.41 0.17
CA LEU A 368 6.27 -17.34 0.50
C LEU A 368 5.56 -18.56 -0.10
N GLY A 369 5.75 -18.78 -1.40
CA GLY A 369 5.09 -19.80 -2.19
C GLY A 369 3.63 -19.45 -2.50
N PRO A 370 2.96 -20.25 -3.36
CA PRO A 370 1.63 -19.96 -3.84
C PRO A 370 0.55 -20.39 -2.84
N TYR A 371 0.56 -19.87 -1.61
CA TYR A 371 -0.43 -20.21 -0.58
C TYR A 371 -1.44 -19.06 -0.39
N ALA A 372 -2.73 -19.41 -0.33
CA ALA A 372 -3.80 -18.43 -0.17
C ALA A 372 -3.91 -17.99 1.30
N PHE A 373 -3.47 -16.77 1.58
CA PHE A 373 -3.62 -16.13 2.89
C PHE A 373 -4.48 -14.87 2.80
N ALA A 374 -4.93 -14.40 3.95
CA ALA A 374 -5.82 -13.25 4.02
C ALA A 374 -5.06 -11.93 3.84
N HIS A 375 -5.50 -11.07 2.92
CA HIS A 375 -4.80 -9.81 2.66
C HIS A 375 -4.98 -8.74 3.74
N THR A 376 -5.91 -8.94 4.68
CA THR A 376 -6.18 -8.08 5.83
C THR A 376 -6.09 -8.87 7.14
N ASN A 377 -5.16 -9.83 7.22
CA ASN A 377 -4.93 -10.66 8.39
C ASN A 377 -4.56 -9.82 9.62
N LEU A 378 -5.39 -9.83 10.67
CA LEU A 378 -5.22 -9.00 11.85
C LEU A 378 -3.91 -9.28 12.62
N THR A 379 -3.42 -10.52 12.62
CA THR A 379 -2.15 -10.85 13.29
C THR A 379 -0.96 -10.19 12.57
N GLU A 380 -1.02 -10.10 11.25
CA GLU A 380 0.00 -9.45 10.41
C GLU A 380 -0.14 -7.92 10.41
N ILE A 381 -1.38 -7.41 10.48
CA ILE A 381 -1.65 -6.00 10.74
C ILE A 381 -1.00 -5.57 12.06
N GLN A 382 -1.13 -6.37 13.12
CA GLN A 382 -0.49 -6.07 14.40
C GLN A 382 1.03 -5.95 14.24
N LEU A 383 1.65 -6.90 13.54
CA LEU A 383 3.10 -6.90 13.33
C LEU A 383 3.56 -5.69 12.49
N GLY A 384 2.78 -5.28 11.50
CA GLY A 384 3.03 -4.05 10.74
C GLY A 384 2.95 -2.79 11.62
N LEU A 385 1.97 -2.71 12.53
CA LEU A 385 1.84 -1.59 13.47
C LEU A 385 2.92 -1.60 14.55
N GLU A 386 3.44 -2.76 14.95
CA GLU A 386 4.58 -2.86 15.87
C GLU A 386 5.83 -2.14 15.34
N LEU A 387 6.00 -2.03 14.01
CA LEU A 387 7.06 -1.22 13.41
C LEU A 387 6.97 0.26 13.83
N LEU A 388 5.75 0.79 14.00
CA LEU A 388 5.54 2.17 14.46
C LEU A 388 5.83 2.29 15.97
N TRP A 389 5.43 1.30 16.77
CA TRP A 389 5.59 1.32 18.23
C TRP A 389 7.05 1.16 18.65
N ARG A 390 7.84 0.36 17.92
CA ARG A 390 9.30 0.29 18.07
C ARG A 390 9.97 1.66 17.93
N ASN A 391 9.36 2.56 17.16
CA ASN A 391 9.85 3.91 16.88
C ASN A 391 9.14 5.01 17.69
N ASN A 392 8.30 4.64 18.67
CA ASN A 392 7.56 5.56 19.53
C ASN A 392 6.65 6.55 18.78
N ILE A 393 6.11 6.16 17.62
CA ILE A 393 5.12 6.97 16.89
C ILE A 393 3.87 7.13 17.75
N ASN A 394 3.25 8.32 17.72
CA ASN A 394 2.03 8.58 18.48
C ASN A 394 0.84 7.80 17.89
N PRO A 395 0.23 6.86 18.62
CA PRO A 395 -0.89 6.06 18.10
C PRO A 395 -2.11 6.91 17.70
N GLY A 396 -2.33 8.05 18.36
CA GLY A 396 -3.42 8.97 18.01
C GLY A 396 -3.24 9.67 16.66
N ARG A 397 -2.07 9.50 16.01
CA ARG A 397 -1.75 9.96 14.64
C ARG A 397 -1.70 8.82 13.63
N VAL A 398 -2.12 7.62 14.01
CA VAL A 398 -2.15 6.46 13.13
C VAL A 398 -3.61 6.14 12.77
N VAL A 399 -3.88 6.01 11.49
CA VAL A 399 -5.19 5.63 10.93
C VAL A 399 -5.09 4.24 10.32
N LEU A 400 -5.94 3.33 10.79
CA LEU A 400 -5.96 1.92 10.35
C LEU A 400 -6.67 1.80 8.98
N GLY A 401 -5.99 1.25 7.98
CA GLY A 401 -6.55 0.96 6.67
C GLY A 401 -7.40 -0.31 6.63
N LEU A 402 -8.53 -0.25 5.96
CA LEU A 402 -9.50 -1.33 5.79
C LEU A 402 -9.81 -1.52 4.30
N GLY A 403 -9.86 -2.77 3.84
CA GLY A 403 -10.16 -3.10 2.45
C GLY A 403 -11.66 -3.28 2.23
N PHE A 404 -12.27 -2.45 1.38
CA PHE A 404 -13.62 -2.64 0.83
C PHE A 404 -13.59 -3.52 -0.44
N TYR A 405 -12.68 -4.49 -0.44
CA TYR A 405 -12.44 -5.46 -1.49
C TYR A 405 -11.77 -6.69 -0.87
N GLY A 406 -11.63 -7.75 -1.65
CA GLY A 406 -10.91 -8.95 -1.25
C GLY A 406 -9.85 -9.35 -2.26
N ARG A 407 -8.79 -10.01 -1.77
CA ARG A 407 -7.84 -10.74 -2.61
C ARG A 407 -8.28 -12.18 -2.79
N SER A 408 -8.27 -12.62 -4.03
CA SER A 408 -8.93 -13.85 -4.45
C SER A 408 -8.03 -14.76 -5.27
N PHE A 409 -8.28 -16.06 -5.17
CA PHE A 409 -7.46 -17.11 -5.75
C PHE A 409 -8.31 -18.19 -6.41
N THR A 410 -7.76 -18.79 -7.47
CA THR A 410 -8.19 -20.10 -7.96
C THR A 410 -7.33 -21.15 -7.26
N MET A 411 -7.93 -21.95 -6.38
CA MET A 411 -7.27 -22.95 -5.54
C MET A 411 -6.76 -24.12 -6.38
N LYS A 412 -5.60 -24.68 -6.01
CA LYS A 412 -4.97 -25.79 -6.72
C LYS A 412 -5.76 -27.10 -6.56
N SER A 413 -6.42 -27.29 -5.42
CA SER A 413 -7.29 -28.44 -5.14
C SER A 413 -8.61 -27.99 -4.52
N SER A 414 -9.72 -28.49 -5.06
CA SER A 414 -11.05 -28.29 -4.47
C SER A 414 -11.24 -28.97 -3.11
N SER A 415 -10.28 -29.83 -2.70
CA SER A 415 -10.27 -30.46 -1.38
C SER A 415 -9.61 -29.61 -0.30
N CYS A 416 -8.93 -28.52 -0.65
CA CYS A 416 -8.22 -27.63 0.28
C CYS A 416 -8.64 -26.19 0.00
N LEU A 417 -9.56 -25.68 0.82
CA LEU A 417 -10.13 -24.33 0.67
C LEU A 417 -9.95 -23.46 1.92
N ASP A 418 -9.11 -23.89 2.86
CA ASP A 418 -8.73 -23.12 4.04
C ASP A 418 -7.57 -22.16 3.73
N ALA A 419 -7.33 -21.18 4.60
CA ALA A 419 -6.13 -20.36 4.52
C ALA A 419 -4.88 -21.24 4.62
N GLY A 420 -3.83 -20.90 3.87
CA GLY A 420 -2.61 -21.69 3.74
C GLY A 420 -2.69 -22.84 2.73
N CYS A 421 -3.83 -23.05 2.06
CA CYS A 421 -3.93 -23.97 0.93
C CYS A 421 -3.29 -23.37 -0.33
N GLU A 422 -2.71 -24.21 -1.19
CA GLU A 422 -2.08 -23.73 -2.43
C GLU A 422 -3.10 -23.20 -3.45
N PHE A 423 -2.76 -22.09 -4.10
CA PHE A 423 -3.44 -21.56 -5.27
C PHE A 423 -2.66 -21.84 -6.57
N LYS A 424 -3.36 -21.76 -7.69
CA LYS A 424 -2.80 -21.88 -9.04
C LYS A 424 -2.57 -20.51 -9.68
N GLU A 425 -3.55 -19.62 -9.53
CA GLU A 425 -3.59 -18.28 -10.12
C GLU A 425 -4.62 -17.42 -9.38
N GLY A 426 -4.80 -16.16 -9.78
CA GLY A 426 -5.88 -15.33 -9.27
C GLY A 426 -7.26 -15.93 -9.56
N ALA A 427 -8.24 -15.67 -8.70
CA ALA A 427 -9.64 -15.99 -9.05
C ALA A 427 -10.07 -15.21 -10.29
N LYS A 428 -11.13 -15.66 -10.95
CA LYS A 428 -11.72 -14.94 -12.08
C LYS A 428 -12.14 -13.54 -11.62
N GLY A 429 -11.81 -12.53 -12.42
CA GLY A 429 -12.23 -11.16 -12.16
C GLY A 429 -13.75 -11.03 -12.15
N GLY A 430 -14.27 -10.15 -11.30
CA GLY A 430 -15.69 -9.89 -11.21
C GLY A 430 -16.24 -9.15 -12.43
N ASP A 431 -17.56 -9.11 -12.57
CA ASP A 431 -18.24 -8.51 -13.74
C ASP A 431 -17.92 -7.01 -13.90
N CYS A 432 -17.65 -6.31 -12.81
CA CYS A 432 -17.46 -4.85 -12.80
C CYS A 432 -15.98 -4.47 -12.66
N THR A 433 -15.26 -5.10 -11.74
CA THR A 433 -13.82 -4.82 -11.55
C THR A 433 -12.98 -5.42 -12.67
N GLY A 434 -13.37 -6.60 -13.18
CA GLY A 434 -12.71 -7.25 -14.31
C GLY A 434 -11.28 -7.74 -14.03
N THR A 435 -10.80 -7.61 -12.79
CA THR A 435 -9.41 -7.89 -12.40
C THR A 435 -9.27 -9.31 -11.84
N PRO A 436 -8.51 -10.22 -12.49
CA PRO A 436 -8.19 -11.49 -11.86
C PRO A 436 -7.46 -11.29 -10.52
N GLY A 437 -7.89 -12.00 -9.49
CA GLY A 437 -7.29 -11.95 -8.16
C GLY A 437 -7.79 -10.83 -7.24
N VAL A 438 -8.74 -10.01 -7.68
CA VAL A 438 -9.37 -8.95 -6.86
C VAL A 438 -10.88 -8.95 -7.10
N LEU A 439 -11.64 -8.77 -6.02
CA LEU A 439 -13.09 -8.58 -6.09
C LEU A 439 -13.50 -7.42 -5.19
N SER A 440 -14.35 -6.53 -5.69
CA SER A 440 -14.96 -5.48 -4.87
C SER A 440 -15.90 -6.07 -3.80
N ALA A 441 -16.12 -5.35 -2.69
CA ALA A 441 -17.11 -5.74 -1.69
C ALA A 441 -18.50 -5.99 -2.29
N ALA A 442 -18.92 -5.16 -3.25
CA ALA A 442 -20.17 -5.34 -3.98
C ALA A 442 -20.24 -6.68 -4.75
N GLU A 443 -19.15 -7.09 -5.41
CA GLU A 443 -19.07 -8.37 -6.13
C GLU A 443 -19.04 -9.56 -5.17
N ILE A 444 -18.32 -9.46 -4.06
CA ILE A 444 -18.27 -10.51 -3.04
C ILE A 444 -19.66 -10.71 -2.42
N ASN A 445 -20.36 -9.62 -2.09
CA ASN A 445 -21.75 -9.67 -1.62
C ASN A 445 -22.69 -10.36 -2.61
N LYS A 446 -22.50 -10.14 -3.92
CA LYS A 446 -23.27 -10.84 -4.96
C LYS A 446 -22.96 -12.34 -4.97
N ILE A 447 -21.68 -12.73 -4.91
CA ILE A 447 -21.24 -14.13 -4.87
C ILE A 447 -21.83 -14.87 -3.64
N ILE A 448 -21.86 -14.21 -2.48
CA ILE A 448 -22.49 -14.76 -1.26
C ILE A 448 -24.00 -14.94 -1.47
N LYS A 449 -24.70 -13.94 -2.02
CA LYS A 449 -26.15 -14.02 -2.32
C LYS A 449 -26.48 -15.15 -3.30
N ASP A 450 -25.55 -15.48 -4.21
CA ASP A 450 -25.68 -16.56 -5.18
C ASP A 450 -25.32 -17.96 -4.62
N GLY A 451 -25.08 -18.07 -3.31
CA GLY A 451 -24.96 -19.36 -2.60
C GLY A 451 -23.54 -19.81 -2.30
N ALA A 452 -22.56 -18.89 -2.32
CA ALA A 452 -21.20 -19.19 -1.87
C ALA A 452 -21.14 -19.61 -0.39
N GLN A 453 -20.13 -20.40 -0.05
CA GLN A 453 -19.86 -20.78 1.34
C GLN A 453 -19.03 -19.70 2.02
N VAL A 454 -19.34 -19.40 3.27
CA VAL A 454 -18.65 -18.37 4.06
C VAL A 454 -18.15 -18.98 5.37
N LYS A 455 -16.86 -18.81 5.64
CA LYS A 455 -16.19 -19.25 6.87
C LYS A 455 -15.53 -18.05 7.55
N LEU A 456 -15.68 -17.95 8.86
CA LEU A 456 -14.89 -16.99 9.66
C LEU A 456 -13.53 -17.61 9.99
N ASP A 457 -12.47 -16.92 9.60
CA ASP A 457 -11.15 -17.12 10.18
C ASP A 457 -11.03 -16.21 11.41
N LYS A 458 -11.11 -16.81 12.59
CA LYS A 458 -11.13 -16.06 13.85
C LYS A 458 -9.78 -15.47 14.22
N GLU A 459 -8.70 -16.14 13.83
CA GLU A 459 -7.34 -15.71 14.15
C GLU A 459 -6.96 -14.55 13.24
N ALA A 460 -7.19 -14.71 11.94
CA ALA A 460 -6.94 -13.63 10.98
C ALA A 460 -7.98 -12.50 11.05
N GLY A 461 -9.14 -12.74 11.68
CA GLY A 461 -10.21 -11.75 11.79
C GLY A 461 -10.76 -11.35 10.42
N VAL A 462 -11.02 -12.33 9.54
CA VAL A 462 -11.54 -12.13 8.17
C VAL A 462 -12.60 -13.19 7.81
N LYS A 463 -13.34 -12.94 6.73
CA LYS A 463 -14.18 -13.96 6.09
C LYS A 463 -13.45 -14.57 4.91
N ILE A 464 -13.51 -15.90 4.84
CA ILE A 464 -13.12 -16.69 3.67
C ILE A 464 -14.40 -17.12 2.95
N VAL A 465 -14.53 -16.74 1.68
CA VAL A 465 -15.68 -17.07 0.84
C VAL A 465 -15.22 -17.98 -0.30
N THR A 466 -15.94 -19.08 -0.51
CA THR A 466 -15.58 -20.06 -1.55
C THR A 466 -16.78 -20.41 -2.41
N TRP A 467 -16.54 -20.56 -3.72
CA TRP A 467 -17.58 -20.85 -4.72
C TRP A 467 -17.03 -21.64 -5.91
N ASN A 468 -17.92 -22.19 -6.73
CA ASN A 468 -17.56 -22.93 -7.96
C ASN A 468 -16.50 -24.03 -7.77
N ASN A 469 -16.43 -24.63 -6.58
CA ASN A 469 -15.49 -25.68 -6.14
C ASN A 469 -14.01 -25.26 -5.96
N ASP A 470 -13.53 -24.21 -6.63
CA ASP A 470 -12.11 -23.84 -6.61
C ASP A 470 -11.84 -22.34 -6.47
N GLN A 471 -12.87 -21.49 -6.41
CA GLN A 471 -12.67 -20.06 -6.24
C GLN A 471 -12.71 -19.70 -4.76
N TRP A 472 -11.82 -18.80 -4.36
CA TRP A 472 -11.59 -18.40 -2.98
C TRP A 472 -11.37 -16.90 -2.90
N VAL A 473 -11.92 -16.23 -1.89
CA VAL A 473 -11.60 -14.82 -1.57
C VAL A 473 -11.56 -14.62 -0.07
N SER A 474 -10.59 -13.84 0.40
CA SER A 474 -10.60 -13.28 1.76
C SER A 474 -11.05 -11.84 1.70
N TRP A 475 -11.92 -11.43 2.63
CA TRP A 475 -12.40 -10.06 2.74
C TRP A 475 -12.95 -9.77 4.14
N ASP A 476 -13.36 -8.52 4.35
CA ASP A 476 -13.99 -8.06 5.58
C ASP A 476 -15.50 -7.87 5.42
N ASP A 477 -16.26 -8.40 6.38
CA ASP A 477 -17.70 -8.13 6.52
C ASP A 477 -17.98 -7.30 7.79
N ALA A 478 -19.27 -7.09 8.11
CA ALA A 478 -19.65 -6.32 9.28
C ALA A 478 -19.07 -6.87 10.61
N GLU A 479 -18.95 -8.19 10.75
CA GLU A 479 -18.42 -8.82 11.98
C GLU A 479 -16.91 -8.56 12.11
N THR A 480 -16.17 -8.70 11.01
CA THR A 480 -14.71 -8.55 11.03
C THR A 480 -14.28 -7.08 11.03
N LEU A 481 -15.02 -6.19 10.36
CA LEU A 481 -14.83 -4.74 10.48
C LEU A 481 -15.01 -4.29 11.93
N LYS A 482 -16.04 -4.79 12.63
CA LYS A 482 -16.20 -4.49 14.07
C LYS A 482 -15.00 -4.96 14.89
N THR A 483 -14.46 -6.14 14.58
CA THR A 483 -13.27 -6.69 15.26
C THR A 483 -12.06 -5.77 15.07
N LYS A 484 -11.87 -5.22 13.87
CA LYS A 484 -10.77 -4.30 13.54
C LYS A 484 -10.96 -2.90 14.15
N ILE A 485 -12.19 -2.42 14.26
CA ILE A 485 -12.52 -1.17 14.98
C ILE A 485 -12.24 -1.33 16.48
N ASP A 486 -12.68 -2.44 17.06
CA ASP A 486 -12.40 -2.77 18.46
C ASP A 486 -10.88 -2.82 18.70
N TYR A 487 -10.13 -3.47 17.81
CA TYR A 487 -8.67 -3.48 17.86
C TYR A 487 -8.07 -2.07 17.77
N ALA A 488 -8.55 -1.22 16.86
CA ALA A 488 -8.08 0.15 16.70
C ALA A 488 -8.29 0.98 17.98
N ASN A 489 -9.45 0.82 18.64
CA ASN A 489 -9.77 1.46 19.90
C ASN A 489 -8.90 0.94 21.06
N ASP A 490 -8.70 -0.39 21.14
CA ASP A 490 -7.84 -1.00 22.14
C ASP A 490 -6.38 -0.50 22.02
N HIS A 491 -5.96 -0.08 20.83
CA HIS A 491 -4.60 0.38 20.52
C HIS A 491 -4.45 1.90 20.37
N CYS A 492 -5.41 2.68 20.89
CA CYS A 492 -5.36 4.15 20.88
C CYS A 492 -5.29 4.79 19.47
N LEU A 493 -5.64 4.05 18.41
CA LEU A 493 -5.52 4.56 17.04
C LEU A 493 -6.45 5.75 16.85
N GLY A 494 -6.02 6.71 16.04
CA GLY A 494 -6.68 8.00 15.83
C GLY A 494 -7.69 8.03 14.69
N GLY A 495 -7.96 6.88 14.06
CA GLY A 495 -8.92 6.79 12.96
C GLY A 495 -8.95 5.43 12.28
N THR A 496 -9.90 5.30 11.37
CA THR A 496 -9.94 4.27 10.33
C THR A 496 -10.04 4.90 8.95
N MET A 497 -9.53 4.19 7.96
CA MET A 497 -9.56 4.57 6.56
C MET A 497 -10.02 3.38 5.71
N VAL A 498 -10.77 3.63 4.65
CA VAL A 498 -11.21 2.59 3.71
C VAL A 498 -10.65 2.80 2.31
N TRP A 499 -10.11 1.72 1.75
CA TRP A 499 -9.79 1.60 0.33
C TRP A 499 -10.74 0.58 -0.31
N ALA A 500 -11.68 0.96 -1.18
CA ALA A 500 -12.10 2.32 -1.51
C ALA A 500 -13.63 2.45 -1.46
N ILE A 501 -14.13 3.68 -1.32
CA ILE A 501 -15.56 4.01 -1.14
C ILE A 501 -16.40 3.36 -2.25
N ASP A 502 -15.95 3.48 -3.49
CA ASP A 502 -16.68 3.07 -4.69
C ASP A 502 -16.66 1.56 -4.97
N LEU A 503 -16.01 0.76 -4.12
CA LEU A 503 -16.01 -0.72 -4.17
C LEU A 503 -17.11 -1.34 -3.29
N ASP A 504 -17.77 -0.55 -2.45
CA ASP A 504 -18.86 -0.97 -1.57
C ASP A 504 -20.24 -0.75 -2.21
N ASP A 505 -21.22 -1.59 -1.86
CA ASP A 505 -22.64 -1.41 -2.20
C ASP A 505 -23.42 -0.67 -1.09
N GLY A 506 -22.69 0.00 -0.21
CA GLY A 506 -23.18 0.71 0.97
C GLY A 506 -23.38 -0.17 2.20
N THR A 507 -23.05 -1.47 2.12
CA THR A 507 -23.20 -2.39 3.26
C THR A 507 -22.07 -2.24 4.26
N LEU A 508 -20.82 -2.13 3.79
CA LEU A 508 -19.65 -2.04 4.66
C LEU A 508 -19.55 -0.67 5.33
N ILE A 509 -19.84 0.43 4.63
CA ILE A 509 -19.83 1.76 5.25
C ILE A 509 -20.89 1.90 6.35
N LYS A 510 -22.07 1.29 6.16
CA LYS A 510 -23.10 1.24 7.20
C LYS A 510 -22.64 0.45 8.43
N ALA A 511 -21.95 -0.68 8.21
CA ALA A 511 -21.39 -1.47 9.30
C ALA A 511 -20.27 -0.70 10.04
N LEU A 512 -19.37 -0.04 9.29
CA LEU A 512 -18.32 0.81 9.85
C LEU A 512 -18.92 1.96 10.68
N GLY A 513 -19.93 2.65 10.14
CA GLY A 513 -20.64 3.72 10.85
C GLY A 513 -21.45 3.27 12.07
N GLN A 514 -21.81 1.99 12.18
CA GLN A 514 -22.39 1.43 13.41
C GLN A 514 -21.33 1.09 14.47
N GLY A 515 -20.14 0.70 14.03
CA GLY A 515 -19.00 0.43 14.91
C GLY A 515 -18.30 1.69 15.43
N LEU A 516 -18.44 2.81 14.72
CA LEU A 516 -17.94 4.13 15.09
C LEU A 516 -19.09 5.03 15.58
N SER A 517 -18.80 6.09 16.34
CA SER A 517 -19.80 7.09 16.75
C SER A 517 -20.25 8.03 15.61
N ARG A 518 -20.08 7.65 14.34
CA ARG A 518 -20.52 8.42 13.16
C ARG A 518 -21.76 7.80 12.54
N LYS A 519 -22.94 8.31 12.93
CA LYS A 519 -24.23 7.90 12.38
C LYS A 519 -24.55 8.64 11.08
N GLU A 520 -25.49 8.09 10.33
CA GLU A 520 -26.14 8.73 9.18
C GLU A 520 -26.95 9.95 9.66
N SER A 521 -26.33 11.11 9.91
CA SER A 521 -27.08 12.35 10.21
C SER A 521 -26.27 13.63 10.03
N ASP A 522 -26.62 14.37 8.98
CA ASP A 522 -27.10 15.77 8.90
C ASP A 522 -26.77 16.23 7.49
N VAL A 523 -27.25 15.46 6.50
CA VAL A 523 -27.08 15.79 5.09
C VAL A 523 -28.11 16.87 4.77
N PHE A 524 -27.68 18.12 4.68
CA PHE A 524 -28.58 19.21 4.36
C PHE A 524 -29.09 19.06 2.93
N PRO A 525 -30.41 19.17 2.69
CA PRO A 525 -30.90 19.31 1.33
C PRO A 525 -30.29 20.59 0.76
N VAL A 526 -29.55 20.47 -0.35
CA VAL A 526 -28.96 21.63 -1.04
C VAL A 526 -30.09 22.65 -1.26
N PRO A 527 -29.99 23.88 -0.73
CA PRO A 527 -31.01 24.89 -0.97
C PRO A 527 -31.17 25.05 -2.47
N LYS A 528 -32.38 24.85 -3.00
CA LYS A 528 -32.67 25.22 -4.38
C LYS A 528 -32.30 26.70 -4.50
N VAL A 529 -31.31 27.01 -5.33
CA VAL A 529 -31.00 28.38 -5.69
C VAL A 529 -32.22 28.91 -6.44
N VAL A 530 -33.13 29.54 -5.72
CA VAL A 530 -34.18 30.35 -6.34
C VAL A 530 -33.43 31.56 -6.86
N ASN A 531 -33.36 31.72 -8.18
CA ASN A 531 -32.84 32.94 -8.80
C ASN A 531 -33.70 34.11 -8.29
N CYS A 532 -33.20 34.83 -7.29
CA CYS A 532 -33.84 36.02 -6.72
C CYS A 532 -33.73 37.26 -7.64
N PHE A 533 -33.27 37.11 -8.88
CA PHE A 533 -33.33 38.16 -9.88
C PHE A 533 -34.47 37.88 -10.85
N GLY A 534 -35.64 38.43 -10.50
CA GLY A 534 -36.70 38.62 -11.46
C GLY A 534 -36.25 39.63 -12.51
N THR A 535 -36.03 39.18 -13.73
CA THR A 535 -36.15 40.04 -14.91
C THR A 535 -37.52 39.81 -15.51
N VAL A 536 -38.47 40.61 -15.03
CA VAL A 536 -39.64 40.98 -15.82
C VAL A 536 -39.14 41.90 -16.92
N TRP A 537 -39.08 41.39 -18.14
CA TRP A 537 -39.18 42.21 -19.34
C TRP A 537 -40.25 41.57 -20.21
N GLU A 538 -41.49 42.05 -20.05
CA GLU A 538 -42.52 41.90 -21.06
C GLU A 538 -42.06 42.69 -22.29
N GLU A 539 -41.60 42.00 -23.34
CA GLU A 539 -41.63 42.57 -24.69
C GLU A 539 -43.09 42.64 -25.12
N LYS A 540 -43.69 43.81 -24.95
CA LYS A 540 -44.79 44.26 -25.80
C LYS A 540 -44.18 44.78 -27.10
N ASP A 541 -44.42 44.08 -28.19
CA ASP A 541 -44.47 44.69 -29.51
C ASP A 541 -45.78 44.29 -30.21
N GLU A 542 -46.69 45.25 -30.26
CA GLU A 542 -47.76 45.34 -31.26
C GLU A 542 -47.16 45.88 -32.56
N LEU A 543 -47.17 45.07 -33.63
CA LEU A 543 -47.75 45.37 -34.95
C LEU A 543 -47.59 44.20 -35.93
#